data_AF-B3XQ02-F1
#
_entry.id   AF-B3XQ02-F1
#
_cell.length_a   1.000
_cell.length_b   1.000
_cell.length_c   1.000
_cell.angle_alpha   90.00
_cell.angle_beta   90.00
_cell.angle_gamma   90.00
#
_symmetry.space_group_name_H-M   'P 1'
#
loop_
_entity.id
_entity.type
_entity.pdbx_description
1 polymer ?
#
loop_
_entity_poly.entity_id
_entity_poly.type
_entity_poly.pdbx_seq_one_letter_code
_entity_poly.pdbx_strand_id
1 'polypeptide(L)'
;MPKVYQQHPELFSNPHSSVFPLLTKILDVNASLSIQVHPDDAYAEEHEHELGKTECWYVIHAEPGAYLTYGHTAKTRKELLS
;
A
#
# COMPACT_ATOMS: atom_id res chain seq x y z
N MET A 1 2.07 -9.11 -16.08
CA MET A 1 0.90 -9.57 -15.28
C MET A 1 -0.44 -9.09 -15.82
N PRO A 2 -0.68 -7.80 -16.17
CA PRO A 2 -2.03 -7.34 -16.56
C PRO A 2 -2.66 -8.12 -17.72
N LYS A 3 -1.87 -8.42 -18.77
CA LYS A 3 -2.33 -9.22 -19.92
C LYS A 3 -2.73 -10.65 -19.52
N VAL A 4 -1.93 -11.30 -18.68
CA VAL A 4 -2.22 -12.67 -18.20
C VAL A 4 -3.49 -12.67 -17.37
N TYR A 5 -3.65 -11.69 -16.47
CA TYR A 5 -4.87 -11.59 -15.64
C TYR A 5 -6.14 -11.41 -16.47
N GLN A 6 -6.08 -10.58 -17.52
CA GLN A 6 -7.23 -10.29 -18.37
C GLN A 6 -7.54 -11.42 -19.37
N GLN A 7 -6.52 -12.07 -19.91
CA GLN A 7 -6.68 -13.09 -20.95
C GLN A 7 -6.89 -14.50 -20.40
N HIS A 8 -6.45 -14.74 -19.16
CA HIS A 8 -6.50 -16.03 -18.49
C HIS A 8 -7.09 -15.94 -17.06
N PRO A 9 -8.34 -15.46 -16.90
CA PRO A 9 -8.98 -15.33 -15.59
C PRO A 9 -9.12 -16.68 -14.85
N GLU A 10 -9.10 -17.81 -15.56
CA GLU A 10 -9.16 -19.16 -15.00
C GLU A 10 -7.96 -19.48 -14.09
N LEU A 11 -6.80 -18.87 -14.32
CA LEU A 11 -5.61 -19.03 -13.48
C LEU A 11 -5.77 -18.35 -12.11
N PHE A 12 -6.78 -17.50 -11.96
CA PHE A 12 -7.04 -16.69 -10.78
C PHE A 12 -8.44 -16.96 -10.20
N SER A 13 -9.01 -18.13 -10.47
CA SER A 13 -10.36 -18.54 -10.02
C SER A 13 -11.51 -17.71 -10.61
N ASN A 14 -11.35 -17.22 -11.84
CA ASN A 14 -12.35 -16.42 -12.58
C ASN A 14 -12.85 -15.19 -11.80
N PRO A 15 -11.95 -14.25 -11.44
CA PRO A 15 -12.31 -13.09 -10.66
C PRO A 15 -13.16 -12.10 -11.48
N HIS A 16 -13.96 -11.31 -10.79
CA HIS A 16 -14.77 -10.25 -11.41
C HIS A 16 -14.03 -8.91 -11.56
N SER A 17 -12.87 -8.74 -10.94
CA SER A 17 -12.12 -7.47 -11.01
C SER A 17 -11.44 -7.29 -12.36
N SER A 18 -11.40 -6.06 -12.85
CA SER A 18 -10.77 -5.69 -14.12
C SER A 18 -9.25 -5.60 -14.05
N VAL A 19 -8.72 -5.39 -12.84
CA VAL A 19 -7.29 -5.27 -12.54
C VAL A 19 -6.86 -6.30 -11.49
N PHE A 20 -5.59 -6.70 -11.55
CA PHE A 20 -5.02 -7.63 -10.57
C PHE A 20 -4.93 -6.93 -9.20
N PRO A 21 -5.40 -7.54 -8.11
CA PRO A 21 -5.71 -6.82 -6.88
C PRO A 21 -4.49 -6.51 -5.98
N LEU A 22 -3.32 -7.13 -6.22
CA LEU A 22 -2.18 -7.04 -5.30
C LEU A 22 -0.90 -6.61 -6.00
N LEU A 23 -0.04 -5.90 -5.25
CA LEU A 23 1.31 -5.55 -5.66
C LEU A 23 2.30 -5.97 -4.57
N THR A 24 3.21 -6.88 -4.89
CA THR A 24 4.28 -7.30 -3.99
C THR A 24 5.59 -6.63 -4.39
N LYS A 25 6.31 -6.09 -3.40
CA LYS A 25 7.62 -5.46 -3.59
C LYS A 25 8.60 -6.01 -2.57
N ILE A 26 9.86 -6.15 -2.98
CA ILE A 26 10.99 -6.28 -2.07
C ILE A 26 11.62 -4.89 -1.98
N LEU A 27 11.76 -4.38 -0.77
CA LEU A 27 12.30 -3.05 -0.51
C LEU A 27 13.64 -3.20 0.22
N ASP A 28 14.67 -2.58 -0.32
CA ASP A 28 15.96 -2.40 0.34
C ASP A 28 16.06 -0.95 0.83
N VAL A 29 15.89 -0.75 2.13
CA VAL A 29 15.71 0.57 2.76
C VAL A 29 17.04 1.02 3.37
N ASN A 30 17.92 1.56 2.51
CA ASN A 30 19.24 2.09 2.91
C ASN A 30 19.18 3.51 3.51
N ALA A 31 18.04 4.17 3.41
CA ALA A 31 17.78 5.50 3.98
C ALA A 31 16.32 5.62 4.37
N SER A 32 15.99 6.57 5.25
CA SER A 32 14.61 6.81 5.67
C SER A 32 13.71 7.14 4.47
N LEU A 33 12.57 6.45 4.39
CA LEU A 33 11.51 6.78 3.44
C LEU A 33 10.71 7.99 3.93
N SER A 34 9.93 8.58 3.03
CA SER A 34 9.01 9.66 3.38
C SER A 34 7.97 9.22 4.42
N ILE A 35 7.58 10.13 5.31
CA ILE A 35 6.35 9.97 6.11
C ILE A 35 5.16 10.01 5.16
N GLN A 36 4.32 9.00 5.21
CA GLN A 36 3.26 8.78 4.23
C GLN A 36 1.98 8.23 4.87
N VAL A 37 0.85 8.52 4.24
CA VAL A 37 -0.45 7.90 4.49
C VAL A 37 -1.00 7.44 3.15
N HIS A 38 -1.65 6.28 3.14
CA HIS A 38 -2.31 5.74 1.95
C HIS A 38 -3.82 5.89 2.06
N PRO A 39 -4.51 6.24 0.95
CA PRO A 39 -5.95 6.35 0.94
C PRO A 39 -6.60 4.96 1.00
N ASP A 40 -7.86 4.94 1.46
CA ASP A 40 -8.77 3.82 1.25
C ASP A 40 -9.34 3.85 -0.18
N ASP A 41 -10.13 2.83 -0.53
CA ASP A 41 -10.70 2.71 -1.88
C ASP A 41 -11.64 3.88 -2.22
N ALA A 42 -12.42 4.37 -1.25
CA ALA A 42 -13.38 5.44 -1.48
C ALA A 42 -12.67 6.76 -1.82
N TYR A 43 -11.64 7.13 -1.05
CA TYR A 43 -10.89 8.36 -1.30
C TYR A 43 -10.06 8.27 -2.58
N ALA A 44 -9.44 7.11 -2.84
CA ALA A 44 -8.65 6.87 -4.04
C ALA A 44 -9.49 6.91 -5.32
N GLU A 45 -10.67 6.32 -5.32
CA GLU A 45 -11.60 6.37 -6.47
C GLU A 45 -12.03 7.80 -6.78
N GLU A 46 -12.36 8.58 -5.73
CA GLU A 46 -12.84 9.97 -5.88
C GLU A 46 -11.75 10.92 -6.41
N HIS A 47 -10.51 10.78 -5.94
CA HIS A 47 -9.45 11.77 -6.19
C HIS A 47 -8.41 11.32 -7.23
N GLU A 48 -8.15 10.01 -7.34
CA GLU A 48 -7.06 9.46 -8.14
C GLU A 48 -7.56 8.48 -9.23
N HIS A 49 -8.84 8.08 -9.20
CA HIS A 49 -9.42 7.05 -10.07
C HIS A 49 -8.64 5.73 -10.03
N GLU A 50 -8.18 5.36 -8.83
CA GLU A 50 -7.32 4.21 -8.55
C GLU A 50 -7.81 3.44 -7.31
N LEU A 51 -7.25 2.23 -7.12
CA LEU A 51 -7.50 1.45 -5.90
C LEU A 51 -6.85 2.11 -4.67
N GLY A 52 -7.48 1.90 -3.51
CA GLY A 52 -6.86 2.21 -2.22
C GLY A 52 -5.60 1.38 -2.00
N LYS A 53 -4.75 1.82 -1.07
CA LYS A 53 -3.45 1.18 -0.84
C LYS A 53 -3.29 0.74 0.62
N THR A 54 -4.10 -0.24 0.99
CA THR A 54 -3.81 -1.05 2.19
C THR A 54 -2.58 -1.92 1.92
N GLU A 55 -1.60 -1.87 2.82
CA GLU A 55 -0.36 -2.63 2.69
C GLU A 55 0.00 -3.36 3.99
N CYS A 56 0.88 -4.35 3.86
CA CYS A 56 1.49 -5.03 4.99
C CYS A 56 2.98 -5.22 4.73
N TRP A 57 3.75 -5.29 5.81
CA TRP A 57 5.21 -5.37 5.76
C TRP A 57 5.65 -6.66 6.44
N TYR A 58 6.50 -7.41 5.74
CA TYR A 58 7.23 -8.53 6.31
C TYR A 58 8.71 -8.16 6.39
N VAL A 59 9.23 -8.03 7.60
CA VAL A 59 10.65 -7.66 7.82
C VAL A 59 11.51 -8.90 7.63
N ILE A 60 12.19 -8.97 6.48
CA ILE A 60 13.11 -10.06 6.14
C ILE A 60 14.39 -9.96 6.98
N HIS A 61 14.94 -8.74 7.11
CA HIS A 61 16.15 -8.43 7.88
C HIS A 61 16.09 -6.99 8.38
N ALA A 62 16.70 -6.72 9.54
CA ALA A 62 16.82 -5.38 10.11
C ALA A 62 18.09 -5.28 10.97
N GLU A 63 18.84 -4.18 10.83
CA GLU A 63 20.03 -3.91 11.65
C GLU A 63 19.64 -3.53 13.10
N PRO A 64 20.54 -3.70 14.09
CA PRO A 64 20.31 -3.23 15.45
C PRO A 64 20.00 -1.72 15.47
N GLY A 65 18.86 -1.35 16.06
CA GLY A 65 18.39 0.04 16.11
C GLY A 65 17.56 0.50 14.91
N ALA A 66 17.34 -0.38 13.91
CA ALA A 66 16.34 -0.11 12.87
C ALA A 66 14.95 0.10 13.49
N TYR A 67 14.18 1.00 12.87
CA TYR A 67 12.86 1.39 13.36
C TYR A 67 11.86 1.53 12.22
N LEU A 68 10.57 1.47 12.59
CA LEU A 68 9.45 1.78 11.71
C LEU A 68 8.63 2.89 12.36
N THR A 69 8.26 3.90 11.59
CA THR A 69 7.31 4.92 12.03
C THR A 69 5.89 4.46 11.70
N TYR A 70 5.05 4.28 12.72
CA TYR A 70 3.67 3.84 12.56
C TYR A 70 2.72 4.61 13.49
N GLY A 71 1.71 5.26 12.90
CA GLY A 71 0.73 6.08 13.61
C GLY A 71 1.26 7.44 14.06
N HIS A 72 0.43 8.16 14.82
CA HIS A 72 0.72 9.47 15.38
C HIS A 72 0.01 9.65 16.73
N THR A 73 0.41 10.65 17.52
CA THR A 73 -0.19 10.92 18.83
C THR A 73 -1.25 12.01 18.82
N ALA A 74 -1.36 12.78 17.72
CA ALA A 74 -2.31 13.87 17.60
C ALA A 74 -3.75 13.41 17.90
N LYS A 75 -4.46 14.18 18.73
CA LYS A 75 -5.83 13.89 19.17
C LYS A 75 -6.88 14.56 18.28
N THR A 76 -6.47 15.56 17.51
CA THR A 76 -7.35 16.28 16.59
C THR A 76 -6.67 16.50 15.25
N ARG A 77 -7.48 16.69 14.19
CA ARG A 77 -6.94 17.05 12.87
C ARG A 77 -6.18 18.38 12.89
N LYS A 78 -6.60 19.34 13.72
CA LYS A 78 -5.90 20.62 13.88
C LYS A 78 -4.50 20.42 14.44
N GLU A 79 -4.34 19.55 15.44
CA GLU A 79 -3.04 19.20 16.02
C GLU A 79 -2.15 18.44 15.03
N LEU A 80 -2.73 17.62 14.15
CA LEU A 80 -1.97 16.94 13.11
C LEU A 80 -1.42 17.91 12.04
N LEU A 81 -2.07 19.05 11.83
CA LEU A 81 -1.74 20.03 10.78
C LEU A 81 -0.85 21.17 11.26
N SER A 82 -0.60 21.29 12.57
CA SER A 82 0.28 22.32 13.16
C SER A 82 1.72 21.88 13.21
#